data_AF-A0A7C5TH16-F1
#
_entry.id   AF-A0A7C5TH16-F1
#
_cell.length_a   1.000
_cell.length_b   1.000
_cell.length_c   1.000
_cell.angle_alpha   90.00
_cell.angle_beta   90.00
_cell.angle_gamma   90.00
#
_symmetry.space_group_name_H-M   'P 1'
#
loop_
_entity.id
_entity.type
_entity.pdbx_description
1 polymer ?
#
loop_
_entity_poly.entity_id
_entity_poly.type
_entity_poly.pdbx_seq_one_letter_code
_entity_poly.pdbx_strand_id
1 'polypeptide(L)'
;MRYKINYDRIEIISDVFKILGINKIKMIEVCDIQFHVAKQLSMLCPQISKYLLYLNSLVSYRLMYHGEKFWVIFKQYVSEKCIHISDFKDAVDLVIDFSVKYNRILINQKVDRLRKIKRCNEIVRYIDNHEFELLAKYTAKCLNNNPNSKTVVFSIKMLYYELKSKGFDIVLPNTIAIPVDRRVALITYLSGLLDILDEN
;
A
#
# COMPACT_ATOMS: atom_id res chain seq x y z
N MET A 1 -29.65 1.25 6.47
CA MET A 1 -28.69 0.33 7.12
C MET A 1 -27.83 1.13 8.09
N ARG A 2 -28.06 0.93 9.39
CA ARG A 2 -27.31 1.58 10.47
C ARG A 2 -26.27 0.61 11.02
N TYR A 3 -25.12 1.14 11.44
CA TYR A 3 -24.06 0.35 12.05
C TYR A 3 -23.91 0.76 13.51
N LYS A 4 -23.69 -0.22 14.39
CA LYS A 4 -23.34 0.00 15.79
C LYS A 4 -21.92 -0.51 16.04
N ILE A 5 -21.10 0.33 16.66
CA ILE A 5 -19.74 -0.06 17.09
C ILE A 5 -19.84 -0.80 18.42
N ASN A 6 -19.18 -1.96 18.51
CA ASN A 6 -19.11 -2.74 19.74
C ASN A 6 -17.83 -2.40 20.51
N TYR A 7 -17.92 -1.50 21.48
CA TYR A 7 -16.78 -1.02 22.25
C TYR A 7 -16.19 -2.08 23.19
N ASP A 8 -17.01 -2.96 23.77
CA ASP A 8 -16.52 -4.07 24.61
C ASP A 8 -15.63 -5.02 23.80
N ARG A 9 -16.03 -5.29 22.54
CA ARG A 9 -15.23 -6.11 21.63
C ARG A 9 -13.93 -5.41 21.23
N ILE A 10 -13.95 -4.09 21.07
CA ILE A 10 -12.74 -3.29 20.81
C ILE A 10 -11.76 -3.42 21.97
N GLU A 11 -12.22 -3.34 23.21
CA GLU A 11 -11.36 -3.46 24.41
C GLU A 11 -10.65 -4.82 24.46
N ILE A 12 -11.42 -5.90 24.32
CA ILE A 12 -10.87 -7.28 24.31
C ILE A 12 -9.80 -7.45 23.22
N ILE A 13 -10.08 -6.98 22.00
CA ILE A 13 -9.14 -7.10 20.88
C ILE A 13 -7.90 -6.23 21.12
N SER A 14 -8.08 -5.03 21.67
CA SER A 14 -6.99 -4.11 21.99
C SER A 14 -6.03 -4.71 23.02
N ASP A 15 -6.55 -5.39 24.05
CA ASP A 15 -5.73 -6.08 25.04
C ASP A 15 -4.90 -7.21 24.44
N VAL A 16 -5.48 -7.98 23.52
CA VAL A 16 -4.74 -9.01 22.76
C VAL A 16 -3.59 -8.39 21.96
N PHE A 17 -3.84 -7.28 21.24
CA PHE A 17 -2.78 -6.58 20.51
C PHE A 17 -1.72 -5.95 21.42
N LYS A 18 -2.11 -5.48 22.61
CA LYS A 18 -1.18 -4.97 23.62
C LYS A 18 -0.23 -6.05 24.13
N ILE A 19 -0.73 -7.27 24.36
CA ILE A 19 0.08 -8.44 24.77
C ILE A 19 1.00 -8.93 23.64
N LEU A 20 0.53 -8.87 22.38
CA LEU A 20 1.39 -9.16 21.24
C LEU A 20 2.54 -8.17 21.15
N GLY A 21 2.25 -6.88 21.27
CA GLY A 21 3.23 -5.80 21.19
C GLY A 21 3.80 -5.63 19.77
N ILE A 22 4.39 -4.45 19.53
CA ILE A 22 4.84 -4.05 18.19
C ILE A 22 5.95 -4.96 17.63
N ASN A 23 6.81 -5.50 18.49
CA ASN A 23 7.93 -6.34 18.06
C ASN A 23 7.46 -7.66 17.43
N LYS A 24 6.44 -8.31 17.99
CA LYS A 24 5.87 -9.54 17.40
C LYS A 24 5.16 -9.25 16.09
N ILE A 25 4.44 -8.12 15.99
CA ILE A 25 3.84 -7.68 14.73
C ILE A 25 4.90 -7.45 13.65
N LYS A 26 6.02 -6.78 14.01
CA LYS A 26 7.15 -6.60 13.11
C LYS A 26 7.74 -7.94 12.63
N MET A 27 7.74 -8.99 13.44
CA MET A 27 8.16 -10.33 13.01
C MET A 27 7.17 -10.95 12.02
N ILE A 28 5.86 -10.80 12.24
CA ILE A 28 4.82 -11.29 11.33
C ILE A 28 4.92 -10.63 9.94
N GLU A 29 5.23 -9.34 9.89
CA GLU A 29 5.41 -8.63 8.61
C GLU A 29 6.52 -9.23 7.74
N VAL A 30 7.55 -9.84 8.34
CA VAL A 30 8.65 -10.48 7.59
C VAL A 30 8.16 -11.72 6.83
N CYS A 31 7.06 -12.32 7.26
CA CYS A 31 6.41 -13.44 6.57
C CYS A 31 5.47 -12.98 5.43
N ASP A 32 5.23 -11.67 5.25
CA ASP A 32 4.37 -11.15 4.19
C ASP A 32 5.07 -11.30 2.81
N ILE A 33 4.39 -11.91 1.85
CA ILE A 33 4.89 -12.02 0.46
C ILE A 33 5.18 -10.65 -0.13
N GLN A 34 4.39 -9.64 0.22
CA GLN A 34 4.60 -8.25 -0.21
C GLN A 34 5.91 -7.67 0.38
N PHE A 35 6.24 -8.04 1.63
CA PHE A 35 7.52 -7.67 2.23
C PHE A 35 8.70 -8.35 1.53
N HIS A 36 8.58 -9.65 1.21
CA HIS A 36 9.61 -10.34 0.44
C HIS A 36 9.83 -9.72 -0.95
N VAL A 37 8.75 -9.30 -1.63
CA VAL A 37 8.83 -8.58 -2.89
C VAL A 37 9.54 -7.23 -2.72
N ALA A 38 9.18 -6.45 -1.70
CA ALA A 38 9.83 -5.18 -1.41
C ALA A 38 11.34 -5.35 -1.12
N LYS A 39 11.70 -6.37 -0.34
CA LYS A 39 13.11 -6.72 -0.06
C LYS A 39 13.88 -7.07 -1.33
N GLN A 40 13.33 -7.93 -2.18
CA GLN A 40 13.98 -8.32 -3.42
C GLN A 40 14.13 -7.14 -4.39
N LEU A 41 13.12 -6.28 -4.53
CA LEU A 41 13.22 -5.09 -5.36
C LEU A 41 14.22 -4.07 -4.83
N SER A 42 14.33 -3.92 -3.51
CA SER A 42 15.32 -3.04 -2.89
C SER A 42 16.76 -3.50 -3.13
N MET A 43 16.97 -4.81 -3.35
CA MET A 43 18.28 -5.36 -3.71
C MET A 43 18.55 -5.27 -5.22
N LEU A 44 17.58 -5.61 -6.05
CA LEU A 44 17.73 -5.69 -7.51
C LEU A 44 17.70 -4.31 -8.18
N CYS A 45 16.92 -3.38 -7.63
CA CYS A 45 16.66 -2.07 -8.20
C CYS A 45 16.77 -0.95 -7.13
N PRO A 46 17.91 -0.84 -6.42
CA PRO A 46 18.03 -0.10 -5.16
C PRO A 46 17.71 1.40 -5.25
N GLN A 47 17.95 2.01 -6.40
CA GLN A 47 17.75 3.45 -6.59
C GLN A 47 16.28 3.83 -6.81
N ILE A 48 15.51 2.92 -7.40
CA ILE A 48 14.15 3.20 -7.91
C ILE A 48 13.06 2.36 -7.22
N SER A 49 13.44 1.39 -6.36
CA SER A 49 12.54 0.44 -5.69
C SER A 49 11.41 1.14 -4.94
N LYS A 50 11.72 2.19 -4.18
CA LYS A 50 10.76 3.03 -3.46
C LYS A 50 9.67 3.60 -4.38
N TYR A 51 10.04 4.09 -5.56
CA TYR A 51 9.07 4.64 -6.53
C TYR A 51 8.21 3.53 -7.13
N LEU A 52 8.81 2.41 -7.54
CA LEU A 52 8.07 1.27 -8.09
C LEU A 52 7.05 0.70 -7.10
N LEU A 53 7.45 0.50 -5.85
CA LEU A 53 6.58 -0.01 -4.79
C LEU A 53 5.43 0.95 -4.51
N TYR A 54 5.73 2.24 -4.38
CA TYR A 54 4.70 3.27 -4.20
C TYR A 54 3.70 3.32 -5.37
N LEU A 55 4.20 3.40 -6.60
CA LEU A 55 3.38 3.54 -7.81
C LEU A 55 2.50 2.31 -8.05
N ASN A 56 3.07 1.09 -7.94
CA ASN A 56 2.30 -0.13 -8.13
C ASN A 56 1.20 -0.29 -7.06
N SER A 57 1.46 0.17 -5.84
CA SER A 57 0.45 0.17 -4.77
C SER A 57 -0.76 1.05 -5.08
N LEU A 58 -0.56 2.20 -5.73
CA LEU A 58 -1.65 3.11 -6.10
C LEU A 58 -2.62 2.52 -7.13
N VAL A 59 -2.19 1.49 -7.86
CA VAL A 59 -2.98 0.75 -8.84
C VAL A 59 -3.28 -0.70 -8.42
N SER A 60 -2.92 -1.07 -7.18
CA SER A 60 -3.15 -2.40 -6.60
C SER A 60 -4.60 -2.60 -6.11
N TYR A 61 -5.57 -2.40 -7.00
CA TYR A 61 -6.99 -2.58 -6.73
C TYR A 61 -7.69 -3.25 -7.92
N ARG A 62 -8.76 -4.00 -7.64
CA ARG A 62 -9.53 -4.76 -8.66
C ARG A 62 -8.55 -5.53 -9.56
N LEU A 63 -7.74 -6.38 -8.93
CA LEU A 63 -6.66 -7.10 -9.58
C LEU A 63 -7.19 -8.26 -10.42
N MET A 64 -6.49 -8.62 -11.49
CA MET A 64 -6.73 -9.83 -12.29
C MET A 64 -6.28 -11.11 -11.56
N TYR A 65 -5.34 -10.96 -10.63
CA TYR A 65 -4.72 -12.04 -9.87
C TYR A 65 -4.97 -11.86 -8.38
N HIS A 66 -4.74 -12.92 -7.60
CA HIS A 66 -4.55 -12.78 -6.14
C HIS A 66 -3.43 -11.77 -5.86
N GLY A 67 -3.59 -10.98 -4.79
CA GLY A 67 -2.69 -9.87 -4.49
C GLY A 67 -1.23 -10.32 -4.35
N GLU A 68 -1.02 -11.46 -3.71
CA GLU A 68 0.27 -12.08 -3.49
C GLU A 68 0.94 -12.44 -4.82
N LYS A 69 0.20 -13.12 -5.72
CA LYS A 69 0.67 -13.47 -7.07
C LYS A 69 0.93 -12.23 -7.92
N PHE A 70 0.07 -11.21 -7.82
CA PHE A 70 0.23 -9.94 -8.53
C PHE A 70 1.56 -9.26 -8.21
N TRP A 71 1.93 -9.19 -6.92
CA TRP A 71 3.20 -8.59 -6.49
C TRP A 71 4.43 -9.41 -6.94
N VAL A 72 4.33 -10.74 -6.98
CA VAL A 72 5.41 -11.60 -7.51
C VAL A 72 5.63 -11.35 -9.00
N ILE A 73 4.55 -11.28 -9.79
CA ILE A 73 4.62 -10.97 -11.23
C ILE A 73 5.19 -9.57 -11.44
N PHE A 74 4.75 -8.58 -10.66
CA PHE A 74 5.28 -7.22 -10.72
C PHE A 74 6.79 -7.20 -10.53
N LYS A 75 7.28 -7.87 -9.47
CA LYS A 75 8.70 -7.97 -9.18
C LYS A 75 9.49 -8.52 -10.38
N GLN A 76 9.08 -9.67 -10.91
CA GLN A 76 9.73 -10.30 -12.07
C GLN A 76 9.78 -9.34 -13.26
N TYR A 77 8.65 -8.68 -13.52
CA TYR A 77 8.53 -7.79 -14.65
C TYR A 77 9.49 -6.59 -14.61
N VAL A 78 9.60 -5.94 -13.44
CA VAL A 78 10.39 -4.72 -13.28
C VAL A 78 11.86 -5.01 -12.99
N SER A 79 12.22 -6.15 -12.39
CA SER A 79 13.61 -6.50 -12.11
C SER A 79 14.46 -6.63 -13.38
N GLU A 80 13.85 -7.04 -14.49
CA GLU A 80 14.53 -7.15 -15.78
C GLU A 80 14.73 -5.79 -16.48
N LYS A 81 14.00 -4.75 -16.06
CA LYS A 81 13.88 -3.48 -16.78
C LYS A 81 14.41 -2.29 -16.00
N CYS A 82 14.60 -2.44 -14.68
CA CYS A 82 14.97 -1.34 -13.81
C CYS A 82 16.36 -0.76 -14.09
N ILE A 83 17.24 -1.51 -14.77
CA ILE A 83 18.54 -1.01 -15.25
C ILE A 83 18.43 0.16 -16.22
N HIS A 84 17.28 0.33 -16.88
CA HIS A 84 17.02 1.40 -17.84
C HIS A 84 16.17 2.55 -17.26
N ILE A 85 15.91 2.52 -15.95
CA ILE A 85 15.06 3.49 -15.27
C ILE A 85 15.95 4.44 -14.49
N SER A 86 15.91 5.72 -14.84
CA SER A 86 16.79 6.73 -14.26
C SER A 86 16.10 7.57 -13.20
N ASP A 87 14.78 7.74 -13.29
CA ASP A 87 14.04 8.64 -12.42
C ASP A 87 12.61 8.18 -12.09
N PHE A 88 11.87 9.03 -11.38
CA PHE A 88 10.48 8.79 -11.01
C PHE A 88 9.53 8.73 -12.22
N LYS A 89 9.78 9.52 -13.26
CA LYS A 89 8.90 9.57 -14.45
C LYS A 89 9.05 8.29 -15.28
N ASP A 90 10.28 7.80 -15.43
CA ASP A 90 10.57 6.50 -16.03
C ASP A 90 9.89 5.37 -15.23
N ALA A 91 9.96 5.44 -13.89
CA ALA A 91 9.28 4.49 -13.02
C ALA A 91 7.76 4.51 -13.23
N VAL A 92 7.14 5.69 -13.41
CA VAL A 92 5.72 5.80 -13.76
C VAL A 92 5.42 5.10 -15.08
N ASP A 93 6.20 5.34 -16.12
CA ASP A 93 5.97 4.75 -17.44
C ASP A 93 6.13 3.23 -17.40
N LEU A 94 7.10 2.72 -16.64
CA LEU A 94 7.26 1.28 -16.43
C LEU A 94 6.07 0.66 -15.70
N VAL A 95 5.52 1.32 -14.67
CA VAL A 95 4.33 0.82 -13.96
C VAL A 95 3.06 0.92 -14.82
N ILE A 96 2.96 1.92 -15.70
CA ILE A 96 1.89 2.00 -16.71
C ILE A 96 1.98 0.79 -17.65
N ASP A 97 3.15 0.53 -18.22
CA ASP A 97 3.37 -0.59 -19.15
C ASP A 97 3.08 -1.94 -18.49
N PHE A 98 3.56 -2.14 -17.25
CA PHE A 98 3.20 -3.30 -16.44
C PHE A 98 1.68 -3.42 -16.25
N SER A 99 1.00 -2.32 -15.91
CA SER A 99 -0.44 -2.32 -15.65
C SER A 99 -1.26 -2.71 -16.87
N VAL A 100 -0.88 -2.23 -18.05
CA VAL A 100 -1.53 -2.60 -19.33
C VAL A 100 -1.38 -4.10 -19.60
N LYS A 101 -0.22 -4.68 -19.28
CA LYS A 101 0.04 -6.10 -19.51
C LYS A 101 -0.66 -7.01 -18.50
N TYR A 102 -0.60 -6.69 -17.21
CA TYR A 102 -0.97 -7.62 -16.12
C TYR A 102 -2.07 -7.13 -15.16
N ASN A 103 -2.54 -5.89 -15.29
CA ASN A 103 -3.53 -5.29 -14.37
C ASN A 103 -4.73 -4.64 -15.10
N ARG A 104 -5.27 -5.35 -16.09
CA ARG A 104 -6.16 -4.82 -17.14
C ARG A 104 -7.55 -4.36 -16.68
N ILE A 105 -8.05 -4.85 -15.54
CA ILE A 105 -9.34 -4.41 -15.01
C ILE A 105 -9.23 -2.94 -14.63
N LEU A 106 -10.15 -2.09 -15.13
CA LEU A 106 -10.14 -0.64 -14.90
C LEU A 106 -8.83 0.04 -15.34
N ILE A 107 -8.24 -0.43 -16.45
CA ILE A 107 -6.92 0.02 -16.91
C ILE A 107 -6.87 1.52 -17.18
N ASN A 108 -7.89 2.10 -17.82
CA ASN A 108 -7.92 3.53 -18.11
C ASN A 108 -7.84 4.35 -16.80
N GLN A 109 -8.61 3.97 -15.77
CA GLN A 109 -8.53 4.66 -14.48
C GLN A 109 -7.15 4.49 -13.81
N LYS A 110 -6.53 3.31 -13.92
CA LYS A 110 -5.18 3.05 -13.35
C LYS A 110 -4.11 3.89 -14.05
N VAL A 111 -4.13 3.93 -15.38
CA VAL A 111 -3.21 4.74 -16.18
C VAL A 111 -3.42 6.23 -15.90
N ASP A 112 -4.66 6.69 -15.82
CA ASP A 112 -4.95 8.11 -15.51
C ASP A 112 -4.46 8.50 -14.11
N ARG A 113 -4.59 7.62 -13.12
CA ARG A 113 -4.02 7.84 -11.78
C ARG A 113 -2.51 8.00 -11.84
N LEU A 114 -1.82 7.11 -12.54
CA LEU A 114 -0.36 7.17 -12.70
C LEU A 114 0.07 8.44 -13.44
N ARG A 115 -0.65 8.85 -14.50
CA ARG A 115 -0.40 10.11 -15.23
C ARG A 115 -0.67 11.36 -14.38
N LYS A 116 -1.66 11.34 -13.49
CA LYS A 116 -1.88 12.43 -12.51
C LYS A 116 -0.70 12.52 -11.54
N ILE A 117 -0.28 11.38 -10.99
CA ILE A 117 0.88 11.29 -10.08
C ILE A 117 2.18 11.75 -10.77
N LYS A 118 2.39 11.42 -12.05
CA LYS A 118 3.54 11.89 -12.84
C LYS A 118 3.68 13.42 -12.88
N ARG A 119 2.56 14.14 -12.81
CA ARG A 119 2.47 15.62 -12.87
C ARG A 119 2.51 16.28 -11.49
N CYS A 120 2.56 15.49 -10.42
CA CYS A 120 2.53 15.98 -9.06
C CYS A 120 3.94 16.24 -8.53
N ASN A 121 4.35 17.49 -8.66
CA ASN A 121 5.58 18.03 -8.09
C ASN A 121 5.58 17.78 -6.57
N GLU A 122 6.72 17.62 -5.90
CA GLU A 122 6.82 17.24 -4.46
C GLU A 122 6.64 15.75 -4.11
N ILE A 123 6.00 14.90 -4.92
CA ILE A 123 5.86 13.46 -4.58
C ILE A 123 7.22 12.82 -4.33
N VAL A 124 8.19 13.11 -5.20
CA VAL A 124 9.56 12.59 -5.10
C VAL A 124 10.20 13.01 -3.78
N ARG A 125 10.11 14.30 -3.44
CA ARG A 125 10.64 14.84 -2.17
C ARG A 125 10.05 14.12 -0.96
N TYR A 126 8.73 13.98 -0.90
CA TYR A 126 8.07 13.33 0.24
C TYR A 126 8.42 11.85 0.36
N ILE A 127 8.58 11.13 -0.77
CA ILE A 127 9.04 9.74 -0.76
C ILE A 127 10.48 9.64 -0.23
N ASP A 128 11.36 10.50 -0.75
CA ASP A 128 12.79 10.46 -0.45
C ASP A 128 13.10 10.85 0.99
N ASN A 129 12.34 11.79 1.56
CA ASN A 129 12.46 12.22 2.95
C ASN A 129 11.63 11.37 3.93
N HIS A 130 10.90 10.36 3.43
CA HIS A 130 10.04 9.49 4.25
C HIS A 130 8.94 10.25 5.02
N GLU A 131 8.44 11.34 4.45
CA GLU A 131 7.41 12.20 5.03
C GLU A 131 6.00 11.57 4.85
N PHE A 132 5.74 10.42 5.47
CA PHE A 132 4.58 9.56 5.17
C PHE A 132 3.22 10.26 5.23
N GLU A 133 2.97 11.09 6.24
CA GLU A 133 1.69 11.79 6.39
C GLU A 133 1.48 12.86 5.31
N LEU A 134 2.53 13.61 5.00
CA LEU A 134 2.51 14.61 3.92
C LEU A 134 2.38 13.92 2.58
N LEU A 135 3.09 12.81 2.37
CA LEU A 135 2.97 11.98 1.17
C LEU A 135 1.54 11.48 1.00
N ALA A 136 0.90 10.95 2.04
CA ALA A 136 -0.49 10.47 1.98
C ALA A 136 -1.46 11.58 1.60
N LYS A 137 -1.39 12.74 2.29
CA LYS A 137 -2.23 13.92 2.01
C LYS A 137 -2.02 14.44 0.59
N TYR A 138 -0.76 14.55 0.16
CA TYR A 138 -0.41 15.07 -1.15
C TYR A 138 -0.82 14.11 -2.28
N THR A 139 -0.58 12.81 -2.10
CA THR A 139 -1.06 11.75 -3.01
C THR A 139 -2.58 11.82 -3.19
N ALA A 140 -3.31 11.97 -2.09
CA ALA A 140 -4.76 12.05 -2.10
C ALA A 140 -5.26 13.30 -2.84
N LYS A 141 -4.63 14.46 -2.59
CA LYS A 141 -4.89 15.70 -3.33
C LYS A 141 -4.67 15.52 -4.84
N CYS A 142 -3.54 14.92 -5.23
CA CYS A 142 -3.21 14.62 -6.63
C CYS A 142 -4.23 13.74 -7.34
N LEU A 143 -4.81 12.80 -6.61
CA LEU A 143 -5.76 11.84 -7.13
C LEU A 143 -7.22 12.27 -6.96
N ASN A 144 -7.46 13.44 -6.34
CA ASN A 144 -8.78 13.89 -5.88
C ASN A 144 -9.51 12.80 -5.08
N ASN A 145 -8.83 12.28 -4.05
CA ASN A 145 -9.28 11.15 -3.25
C ASN A 145 -9.11 11.44 -1.74
N ASN A 146 -9.66 10.59 -0.89
CA ASN A 146 -9.47 10.65 0.55
C ASN A 146 -8.03 10.17 0.92
N PRO A 147 -7.30 10.87 1.82
CA PRO A 147 -6.00 10.42 2.32
C PRO A 147 -6.02 9.05 3.00
N ASN A 148 -7.15 8.68 3.60
CA ASN A 148 -7.38 7.38 4.22
C ASN A 148 -7.92 6.32 3.23
N SER A 149 -8.00 6.64 1.93
CA SER A 149 -8.40 5.65 0.94
C SER A 149 -7.41 4.50 0.91
N LYS A 150 -7.94 3.27 0.79
CA LYS A 150 -7.16 2.01 0.83
C LYS A 150 -5.85 2.10 0.06
N THR A 151 -5.90 2.52 -1.20
CA THR A 151 -4.72 2.53 -2.09
C THR A 151 -3.65 3.54 -1.68
N VAL A 152 -4.05 4.65 -1.03
CA VAL A 152 -3.11 5.67 -0.56
C VAL A 152 -2.38 5.16 0.68
N VAL A 153 -3.10 4.72 1.71
CA VAL A 153 -2.45 4.19 2.91
C VAL A 153 -1.69 2.87 2.64
N PHE A 154 -2.15 2.08 1.67
CA PHE A 154 -1.41 0.91 1.20
C PHE A 154 -0.09 1.27 0.48
N SER A 155 -0.02 2.38 -0.26
CA SER A 155 1.25 2.81 -0.86
C SER A 155 2.26 3.27 0.20
N ILE A 156 1.78 3.86 1.29
CA ILE A 156 2.62 4.17 2.47
C ILE A 156 3.13 2.87 3.13
N LYS A 157 2.27 1.86 3.32
CA LYS A 157 2.69 0.53 3.83
C LYS A 157 3.83 -0.06 3.00
N MET A 158 3.73 0.02 1.67
CA MET A 158 4.75 -0.57 0.79
C MET A 158 6.06 0.20 0.79
N LEU A 159 6.04 1.52 1.01
CA LEU A 159 7.26 2.30 1.27
C LEU A 159 7.88 1.96 2.63
N TYR A 160 7.06 1.74 3.65
CA TYR A 160 7.52 1.23 4.94
C TYR A 160 8.21 -0.14 4.79
N TYR A 161 7.65 -1.06 3.99
CA TYR A 161 8.28 -2.35 3.71
C TYR A 161 9.62 -2.22 2.99
N GLU A 162 9.76 -1.25 2.08
CA GLU A 162 11.02 -0.92 1.42
C GLU A 162 12.11 -0.55 2.44
N LEU A 163 11.81 0.42 3.32
CA LEU A 163 12.75 0.89 4.33
C LEU A 163 13.09 -0.19 5.35
N LYS A 164 12.07 -0.90 5.84
CA LYS A 164 12.29 -2.03 6.75
C LYS A 164 13.17 -3.10 6.11
N SER A 165 13.03 -3.35 4.81
CA SER A 165 13.87 -4.33 4.11
C SER A 165 15.35 -3.91 4.02
N LYS A 166 15.62 -2.60 4.11
CA LYS A 166 16.96 -2.00 4.20
C LYS A 166 17.51 -1.93 5.63
N GLY A 167 16.76 -2.45 6.62
CA GLY A 167 17.19 -2.52 8.02
C GLY A 167 16.79 -1.32 8.89
N PHE A 168 15.98 -0.39 8.36
CA PHE A 168 15.45 0.70 9.18
C PHE A 168 14.40 0.20 10.17
N ASP A 169 14.63 0.43 11.46
CA ASP A 169 13.66 0.10 12.50
C ASP A 169 12.67 1.25 12.72
N ILE A 170 11.71 1.36 11.79
CA ILE A 170 10.69 2.41 11.81
C ILE A 170 9.35 1.88 12.34
N VAL A 171 8.52 2.79 12.85
CA VAL A 171 7.11 2.54 13.17
C VAL A 171 6.29 3.56 12.38
N LEU A 172 5.30 3.10 11.64
CA LEU A 172 4.40 4.01 10.93
C LEU A 172 3.62 4.88 11.93
N PRO A 173 3.43 6.18 11.66
CA PRO A 173 2.59 7.04 12.48
C PRO A 173 1.18 6.44 12.63
N ASN A 174 0.62 6.50 13.83
CA ASN A 174 -0.73 6.02 14.14
C ASN A 174 -1.84 6.80 13.40
N THR A 175 -1.51 7.94 12.82
CA THR A 175 -2.39 8.76 11.98
C THR A 175 -2.60 8.16 10.59
N ILE A 176 -1.73 7.25 10.13
CA ILE A 176 -1.92 6.51 8.88
C ILE A 176 -2.94 5.40 9.11
N ALA A 177 -4.12 5.54 8.49
CA ALA A 177 -5.20 4.56 8.63
C ALA A 177 -4.85 3.19 8.05
N ILE A 178 -5.54 2.15 8.53
CA ILE A 178 -5.44 0.79 7.99
C ILE A 178 -6.02 0.76 6.56
N PRO A 179 -5.38 0.06 5.58
CA PRO A 179 -5.94 -0.11 4.24
C PRO A 179 -7.20 -1.00 4.26
N VAL A 180 -8.38 -0.39 4.41
CA VAL A 180 -9.65 -1.11 4.45
C VAL A 180 -10.03 -1.63 3.07
N ASP A 181 -10.08 -2.96 2.93
CA ASP A 181 -10.61 -3.64 1.76
C ASP A 181 -11.72 -4.62 2.13
N ARG A 182 -12.24 -5.36 1.16
CA ARG A 182 -13.32 -6.33 1.42
C ARG A 182 -12.95 -7.33 2.51
N ARG A 183 -11.69 -7.78 2.59
CA ARG A 183 -11.26 -8.74 3.63
C ARG A 183 -11.19 -8.07 4.99
N VAL A 184 -10.61 -6.86 5.07
CA VAL A 184 -10.58 -6.10 6.33
C VAL A 184 -11.99 -5.81 6.81
N ALA A 185 -12.86 -5.29 5.95
CA ALA A 185 -14.26 -5.01 6.29
C ALA A 185 -15.01 -6.27 6.75
N LEU A 186 -14.79 -7.41 6.06
CA LEU A 186 -15.39 -8.68 6.44
C LEU A 186 -14.89 -9.17 7.81
N ILE A 187 -13.59 -9.06 8.09
CA ILE A 187 -13.03 -9.42 9.39
C ILE A 187 -13.57 -8.49 10.47
N THR A 188 -13.68 -7.18 10.21
CA THR A 188 -14.28 -6.22 11.15
C THR A 188 -15.71 -6.65 11.51
N TYR A 189 -16.52 -7.02 10.51
CA TYR A 189 -17.88 -7.51 10.75
C TYR A 189 -17.89 -8.86 11.50
N LEU A 190 -17.21 -9.88 10.97
CA LEU A 190 -17.23 -11.23 11.55
C LEU A 190 -16.56 -11.34 12.92
N SER A 191 -15.66 -10.40 13.25
CA SER A 191 -15.06 -10.32 14.59
C SER A 191 -15.99 -9.67 15.63
N GLY A 192 -17.15 -9.17 15.22
CA GLY A 192 -18.12 -8.50 16.10
C GLY A 192 -17.71 -7.08 16.48
N LEU A 193 -16.82 -6.43 15.73
CA LEU A 193 -16.47 -5.01 15.95
C LEU A 193 -17.57 -4.06 15.47
N LEU A 194 -18.37 -4.50 14.50
CA LEU A 194 -19.49 -3.77 13.93
C LEU A 194 -20.72 -4.67 13.82
N ASP A 195 -21.84 -4.21 14.40
CA ASP A 195 -23.15 -4.84 14.22
C ASP A 195 -23.94 -4.09 13.16
N ILE A 196 -24.62 -4.85 12.28
CA ILE A 196 -25.56 -4.30 11.31
C ILE A 196 -26.92 -4.27 11.99
N LEU A 197 -27.47 -3.07 12.17
CA LEU A 197 -28.82 -2.90 12.66
C LEU A 197 -29.77 -2.92 11.45
N ASP A 198 -30.64 -3.91 11.41
CA ASP A 198 -31.75 -3.92 10.46
C ASP A 198 -32.74 -2.82 10.83
N GLU A 199 -33.20 -2.09 9.81
CA GLU A 199 -34.31 -1.16 9.95
C GLU A 199 -35.60 -1.99 9.91
N ASN A 200 -36.25 -2.13 11.07
CA ASN A 200 -37.66 -2.55 11.15
C ASN A 200 -38.56 -1.46 10.54
#